data_AF-A0A6J4X3H2-F1
#
_entry.id   AF-A0A6J4X3H2-F1
#
_cell.length_a   1.000
_cell.length_b   1.000
_cell.length_c   1.000
_cell.angle_alpha   90.00
_cell.angle_beta   90.00
_cell.angle_gamma   90.00
#
_symmetry.space_group_name_H-M   'P 1'
#
loop_
_entity.id
_entity.type
_entity.pdbx_description
1 polymer ?
#
loop_
_entity_poly.entity_id
_entity_poly.type
_entity_poly.pdbx_seq_one_letter_code
_entity_poly.pdbx_strand_id
1 'polypeptide(L)'
;MATFTLLMVMPLIFEGNITNVGAAEWGKIKTLIGPRDSLLVADPAGRIIIAKNEQQKLVPASILKIFTSLGALHYLGSDYRYATEFFVDQNSNLKIKGYGDPLLISEVINAISRLLAGLIGSATVINDIVVDDSYFNRPLTIPGISSSTQPYDAPNGALCVNFNTVFFKRTQSGYASAEAQTPLLPYAENKIKLLKPKGGRIVLSHVEKENTIYAGQLFRYFLTHHGVRLRGAVKPGRVDKSADKLIYRYVSRFSLPQIIAKLLEHSNNFTTNQLLISCGIKKFGQPGNLEKGVAALVNFAADNLQIKDMTIVEGSGISRKNRVSADQMLRVLARFEPHRALMRQQGREYYKTGTLYGINTRAGYIASSNGGSYRYVVMINTPGKSTKPVMRKLLKSLD
;
A
#
# COMPACT_ATOMS: atom_id res chain seq x y z
N MET A 1 45.85 30.44 39.99
CA MET A 1 45.72 30.92 38.60
C MET A 1 45.66 29.71 37.68
N ALA A 2 44.51 29.45 37.08
CA ALA A 2 44.38 28.58 35.91
C ALA A 2 43.08 29.02 35.20
N THR A 3 43.26 29.72 34.08
CA THR A 3 42.20 30.37 33.31
C THR A 3 41.54 29.32 32.41
N PHE A 4 40.24 29.08 32.55
CA PHE A 4 39.46 28.27 31.62
C PHE A 4 39.07 29.12 30.41
N THR A 5 39.64 28.83 29.24
CA THR A 5 39.23 29.44 27.98
C THR A 5 38.08 28.64 27.38
N LEU A 6 36.89 29.25 27.35
CA LEU A 6 35.68 28.71 26.72
C LEU A 6 35.81 28.84 25.20
N LEU A 7 36.06 27.73 24.50
CA LEU A 7 36.06 27.68 23.03
C LEU A 7 34.60 27.64 22.52
N MET A 8 34.10 28.80 22.14
CA MET A 8 32.81 28.98 21.47
C MET A 8 32.95 28.51 20.02
N VAL A 9 32.42 27.34 19.68
CA VAL A 9 32.38 26.86 18.29
C VAL A 9 31.19 27.54 17.59
N MET A 10 31.48 28.59 16.81
CA MET A 10 30.52 29.14 15.86
C MET A 10 30.30 28.16 14.69
N PRO A 11 29.05 27.95 14.23
CA PRO A 11 28.82 27.22 13.00
C PRO A 11 29.23 28.09 11.80
N LEU A 12 30.23 27.65 11.05
CA LEU A 12 30.54 28.18 9.73
C LEU A 12 29.36 27.92 8.80
N ILE A 13 28.64 28.98 8.45
CA ILE A 13 27.71 28.98 7.32
C ILE A 13 28.58 29.06 6.06
N PHE A 14 28.77 27.93 5.38
CA PHE A 14 29.29 27.93 4.01
C PHE A 14 28.16 28.37 3.07
N GLU A 15 28.14 29.65 2.71
CA GLU A 15 27.42 30.14 1.54
C GLU A 15 28.10 29.57 0.29
N GLY A 16 27.65 28.39 -0.15
CA GLY A 16 27.99 27.88 -1.47
C GLY A 16 27.40 28.82 -2.51
N ASN A 17 28.24 29.37 -3.39
CA ASN A 17 27.87 30.20 -4.53
C ASN A 17 26.80 29.49 -5.40
N ILE A 18 25.53 29.73 -5.09
CA ILE A 18 24.43 29.53 -6.03
C ILE A 18 24.63 30.63 -7.06
N THR A 19 24.91 30.26 -8.31
CA THR A 19 25.02 31.24 -9.40
C THR A 19 23.78 32.16 -9.40
N ASN A 20 23.95 33.47 -9.62
CA ASN A 20 22.86 34.46 -9.59
C ASN A 20 21.64 34.07 -10.47
N VAL A 21 21.88 33.27 -11.51
CA VAL A 21 20.84 32.72 -12.39
C VAL A 21 19.93 31.72 -11.67
N GLY A 22 20.49 30.81 -10.86
CA GLY A 22 19.73 29.84 -10.09
C GLY A 22 18.82 30.50 -9.06
N ALA A 23 19.33 31.48 -8.30
CA ALA A 23 18.57 32.18 -7.29
C ALA A 23 17.31 32.88 -7.85
N ALA A 24 17.42 33.54 -9.00
CA ALA A 24 16.29 34.19 -9.67
C ALA A 24 15.26 33.17 -10.21
N GLU A 25 15.72 32.03 -10.72
CA GLU A 25 14.84 30.96 -11.19
C GLU A 25 14.09 30.28 -10.04
N TRP A 26 14.77 30.03 -8.91
CA TRP A 26 14.15 29.51 -7.69
C TRP A 26 13.09 30.46 -7.14
N GLY A 27 13.34 31.77 -7.18
CA GLY A 27 12.34 32.80 -6.85
C GLY A 27 11.04 32.62 -7.64
N LYS A 28 11.12 32.42 -8.96
CA LYS A 28 9.96 32.21 -9.85
C LYS A 28 9.22 30.90 -9.59
N ILE A 29 9.88 29.85 -9.09
CA ILE A 29 9.21 28.61 -8.70
C ILE A 29 8.48 28.80 -7.37
N LYS A 30 9.11 29.49 -6.41
CA LYS A 30 8.52 29.76 -5.09
C LYS A 30 7.23 30.59 -5.17
N THR A 31 7.05 31.45 -6.16
CA THR A 31 5.78 32.21 -6.34
C THR A 31 4.58 31.33 -6.67
N LEU A 32 4.79 30.10 -7.14
CA LEU A 32 3.71 29.14 -7.40
C LEU A 32 3.18 28.48 -6.11
N ILE A 33 3.91 28.61 -5.00
CA ILE A 33 3.62 27.97 -3.71
C ILE A 33 2.87 28.95 -2.81
N GLY A 34 1.58 28.67 -2.56
CA GLY A 34 0.74 29.48 -1.68
C GLY A 34 1.02 29.25 -0.17
N PRO A 35 0.32 29.98 0.72
CA PRO A 35 0.49 29.87 2.17
C PRO A 35 0.02 28.52 2.77
N ARG A 36 -0.68 27.70 1.98
CA ARG A 36 -1.12 26.34 2.34
C ARG A 36 -0.43 25.27 1.51
N ASP A 37 0.62 25.63 0.79
CA ASP A 37 1.38 24.72 -0.06
C ASP A 37 2.81 24.64 0.44
N SER A 38 3.54 23.60 0.07
CA SER A 38 4.94 23.41 0.47
C SER A 38 5.77 22.91 -0.71
N LEU A 39 7.03 23.35 -0.74
CA LEU A 39 8.04 22.93 -1.71
C LEU A 39 9.38 22.77 -1.00
N LEU A 40 10.01 21.61 -1.19
CA LEU A 40 11.37 21.35 -0.77
C LEU A 40 12.12 20.59 -1.86
N VAL A 41 13.33 21.04 -2.18
CA VAL A 41 14.22 20.41 -3.16
C VAL A 41 15.64 20.37 -2.61
N ALA A 42 16.25 19.19 -2.66
CA ALA A 42 17.65 18.96 -2.34
C ALA A 42 18.42 18.49 -3.57
N ASP A 43 19.68 18.89 -3.67
CA ASP A 43 20.60 18.44 -4.70
C ASP A 43 21.07 16.98 -4.46
N PRO A 44 21.85 16.39 -5.38
CA PRO A 44 22.39 15.03 -5.19
C PRO A 44 23.20 14.85 -3.91
N ALA A 45 23.93 15.89 -3.48
CA ALA A 45 24.70 15.89 -2.24
C ALA A 45 23.83 16.07 -0.98
N GLY A 46 22.52 16.27 -1.12
CA GLY A 46 21.59 16.46 -0.02
C GLY A 46 21.47 17.91 0.47
N ARG A 47 22.12 18.87 -0.19
CA ARG A 47 22.01 20.29 0.16
C ARG A 47 20.66 20.83 -0.31
N ILE A 48 19.97 21.56 0.55
CA ILE A 48 18.69 22.19 0.22
C ILE A 48 18.93 23.36 -0.73
N ILE A 49 18.32 23.32 -1.92
CA ILE A 49 18.44 24.37 -2.95
C ILE A 49 17.16 25.18 -3.12
N ILE A 50 16.00 24.61 -2.77
CA ILE A 50 14.72 25.33 -2.75
C ILE A 50 13.94 24.91 -1.50
N ALA A 51 13.55 25.87 -0.69
CA ALA A 51 12.66 25.67 0.46
C ALA A 51 11.57 26.75 0.48
N LYS A 52 10.33 26.33 0.73
CA LYS A 52 9.17 27.19 0.98
C LYS A 52 8.15 26.41 1.82
N ASN A 53 7.86 26.88 3.03
CA ASN A 53 6.91 26.28 3.97
C ASN A 53 7.23 24.79 4.28
N GLU A 54 8.50 24.42 4.30
CA GLU A 54 8.96 23.03 4.34
C GLU A 54 8.67 22.31 5.65
N GLN A 55 8.54 23.07 6.75
CA GLN A 55 8.14 22.56 8.07
C GLN A 55 6.62 22.50 8.26
N GLN A 56 5.83 23.10 7.37
CA GLN A 56 4.37 23.11 7.50
C GLN A 56 3.82 21.69 7.34
N LYS A 57 3.08 21.22 8.34
CA LYS A 57 2.43 19.90 8.30
C LYS A 57 1.16 19.96 7.45
N LEU A 58 1.16 19.26 6.32
CA LEU A 58 0.07 19.24 5.35
C LEU A 58 -0.50 17.83 5.17
N VAL A 59 -1.65 17.71 4.50
CA VAL A 59 -2.18 16.38 4.12
C VAL A 59 -1.33 15.85 2.96
N PRO A 60 -0.67 14.68 3.12
CA PRO A 60 0.22 14.16 2.09
C PRO A 60 -0.52 13.56 0.90
N ALA A 61 -1.76 13.10 1.07
CA ALA A 61 -2.38 12.19 0.11
C ALA A 61 -1.46 10.98 -0.18
N SER A 62 -1.51 10.40 -1.38
CA SER A 62 -0.83 9.14 -1.70
C SER A 62 0.71 9.18 -1.80
N ILE A 63 1.39 10.32 -1.58
CA ILE A 63 2.86 10.29 -1.41
C ILE A 63 3.25 9.59 -0.10
N LEU A 64 2.34 9.49 0.87
CA LEU A 64 2.53 8.72 2.11
C LEU A 64 2.87 7.25 1.86
N LYS A 65 2.46 6.70 0.70
CA LYS A 65 2.78 5.33 0.29
C LYS A 65 4.28 5.06 0.17
N ILE A 66 5.09 6.10 -0.09
CA ILE A 66 6.56 5.97 -0.09
C ILE A 66 7.03 5.61 1.32
N PHE A 67 6.54 6.32 2.33
CA PHE A 67 6.88 6.07 3.73
C PHE A 67 6.42 4.68 4.20
N THR A 68 5.19 4.29 3.89
CA THR A 68 4.68 2.94 4.22
C THR A 68 5.50 1.85 3.52
N SER A 69 5.90 2.06 2.26
CA SER A 69 6.75 1.12 1.52
C SER A 69 8.14 1.00 2.15
N LEU A 70 8.73 2.13 2.58
CA LEU A 70 10.01 2.14 3.27
C LEU A 70 9.94 1.37 4.61
N GLY A 71 8.90 1.61 5.42
CA GLY A 71 8.70 0.88 6.66
C GLY A 71 8.47 -0.62 6.44
N ALA A 72 7.77 -1.00 5.38
CA ALA A 72 7.60 -2.40 5.00
C ALA A 72 8.94 -3.07 4.64
N LEU A 73 9.77 -2.41 3.83
CA LEU A 73 11.11 -2.90 3.50
C LEU A 73 11.98 -3.06 4.76
N HIS A 74 11.88 -2.14 5.71
CA HIS A 74 12.62 -2.21 6.97
C HIS A 74 12.18 -3.40 7.85
N TYR A 75 10.88 -3.55 8.11
CA TYR A 75 10.40 -4.57 9.05
C TYR A 75 10.31 -5.97 8.45
N LEU A 76 9.87 -6.08 7.21
CA LEU A 76 9.61 -7.37 6.56
C LEU A 76 10.86 -7.89 5.82
N GLY A 77 11.66 -6.99 5.26
CA GLY A 77 12.80 -7.32 4.40
C GLY A 77 12.41 -7.54 2.92
N SER A 78 13.34 -7.33 2.00
CA SER A 78 13.12 -7.47 0.55
C SER A 78 12.75 -8.87 0.10
N ASP A 79 13.20 -9.88 0.84
CA ASP A 79 12.94 -11.29 0.52
C ASP A 79 11.60 -11.78 1.04
N TYR A 80 10.88 -10.95 1.83
CA TYR A 80 9.57 -11.30 2.35
C TYR A 80 8.63 -11.71 1.23
N ARG A 81 7.92 -12.81 1.49
CA ARG A 81 6.83 -13.35 0.68
C ARG A 81 5.66 -13.61 1.62
N TYR A 82 4.47 -13.19 1.21
CA TYR A 82 3.26 -13.59 1.93
C TYR A 82 3.02 -15.09 1.80
N ALA A 83 2.25 -15.63 2.74
CA ALA A 83 1.87 -17.04 2.71
C ALA A 83 0.35 -17.21 2.85
N THR A 84 -0.13 -18.35 2.38
CA THR A 84 -1.49 -18.86 2.62
C THR A 84 -1.38 -20.34 2.93
N GLU A 85 -1.98 -20.79 4.01
CA GLU A 85 -1.88 -22.20 4.45
C GLU A 85 -3.19 -22.94 4.24
N PHE A 86 -3.07 -24.23 3.94
CA PHE A 86 -4.17 -25.13 3.62
C PHE A 86 -4.07 -26.37 4.50
N PHE A 87 -5.13 -26.68 5.22
CA PHE A 87 -5.21 -27.81 6.13
C PHE A 87 -6.39 -28.70 5.80
N VAL A 88 -6.33 -29.96 6.24
CA VAL A 88 -7.49 -30.85 6.26
C VAL A 88 -7.73 -31.29 7.70
N ASP A 89 -8.98 -31.18 8.17
CA ASP A 89 -9.38 -31.65 9.49
C ASP A 89 -9.88 -33.10 9.47
N GLN A 90 -10.12 -33.67 10.66
CA GLN A 90 -10.63 -35.03 10.83
C GLN A 90 -11.99 -35.30 10.16
N ASN A 91 -12.73 -34.26 9.81
CA ASN A 91 -14.04 -34.35 9.15
C ASN A 91 -13.92 -34.16 7.63
N SER A 92 -12.71 -34.22 7.07
CA SER A 92 -12.43 -33.98 5.65
C SER A 92 -12.88 -32.59 5.18
N ASN A 93 -12.78 -31.56 6.03
CA ASN A 93 -12.94 -30.18 5.59
C ASN A 93 -11.59 -29.59 5.16
N LEU A 94 -11.59 -28.83 4.06
CA LEU A 94 -10.43 -28.05 3.66
C LEU A 94 -10.46 -26.71 4.39
N LYS A 95 -9.46 -26.44 5.24
CA LYS A 95 -9.31 -25.14 5.90
C LYS A 95 -8.29 -24.26 5.17
N ILE A 96 -8.64 -23.00 4.94
CA ILE A 96 -7.81 -22.01 4.24
C ILE A 96 -7.51 -20.86 5.20
N LYS A 97 -6.25 -20.70 5.59
CA LYS A 97 -5.81 -19.64 6.49
C LYS A 97 -5.05 -18.56 5.73
N GLY A 98 -5.60 -17.36 5.71
CA GLY A 98 -4.98 -16.20 5.09
C GLY A 98 -4.06 -15.43 6.05
N TYR A 99 -2.97 -14.90 5.52
CA TYR A 99 -2.00 -14.08 6.26
C TYR A 99 -1.83 -12.66 5.70
N GLY A 100 -2.81 -12.19 4.92
CA GLY A 100 -2.89 -10.82 4.41
C GLY A 100 -2.21 -10.59 3.06
N ASP A 101 -1.98 -11.64 2.25
CA ASP A 101 -1.39 -11.51 0.91
C ASP A 101 -2.21 -10.54 0.04
N PRO A 102 -1.66 -9.35 -0.34
CA PRO A 102 -2.39 -8.40 -1.16
C PRO A 102 -2.52 -8.83 -2.62
N LEU A 103 -1.72 -9.79 -3.08
CA LEU A 103 -1.68 -10.30 -4.44
C LEU A 103 -2.18 -11.75 -4.54
N LEU A 104 -3.05 -12.18 -3.61
CA LEU A 104 -3.85 -13.39 -3.75
C LEU A 104 -4.96 -13.16 -4.80
N ILE A 105 -4.55 -13.15 -6.07
CA ILE A 105 -5.41 -12.90 -7.23
C ILE A 105 -5.90 -14.22 -7.86
N SER A 106 -6.93 -14.14 -8.71
CA SER A 106 -7.56 -15.31 -9.35
C SER A 106 -6.56 -16.25 -10.02
N GLU A 107 -5.55 -15.74 -10.71
CA GLU A 107 -4.51 -16.53 -11.38
C GLU A 107 -3.67 -17.32 -10.37
N VAL A 108 -3.36 -16.71 -9.21
CA VAL A 108 -2.63 -17.36 -8.13
C VAL A 108 -3.51 -18.43 -7.48
N ILE A 109 -4.78 -18.13 -7.22
CA ILE A 109 -5.73 -19.09 -6.66
C ILE A 109 -5.91 -20.28 -7.60
N ASN A 110 -6.07 -20.05 -8.90
CA ASN A 110 -6.17 -21.09 -9.90
C ASN A 110 -4.95 -22.03 -9.87
N ALA A 111 -3.74 -21.47 -9.80
CA ALA A 111 -2.51 -22.26 -9.70
C ALA A 111 -2.41 -23.05 -8.39
N ILE A 112 -2.78 -22.43 -7.26
CA ILE A 112 -2.85 -23.10 -5.96
C ILE A 112 -3.87 -24.25 -5.98
N SER A 113 -5.07 -24.00 -6.49
CA SER A 113 -6.14 -24.99 -6.56
C SER A 113 -5.78 -26.19 -7.43
N ARG A 114 -5.04 -25.99 -8.53
CA ARG A 114 -4.50 -27.09 -9.34
C ARG A 114 -3.54 -27.98 -8.55
N LEU A 115 -2.63 -27.38 -7.78
CA LEU A 115 -1.69 -28.12 -6.94
C LEU A 115 -2.43 -28.85 -5.82
N LEU A 116 -3.35 -28.17 -5.14
CA LEU A 116 -4.18 -28.76 -4.09
C LEU A 116 -5.02 -29.94 -4.62
N ALA A 117 -5.54 -29.86 -5.84
CA ALA A 117 -6.27 -30.97 -6.44
C ALA A 117 -5.42 -32.25 -6.55
N GLY A 118 -4.15 -32.10 -6.93
CA GLY A 118 -3.19 -33.22 -6.95
C GLY A 118 -2.90 -33.77 -5.56
N LEU A 119 -2.80 -32.92 -4.53
CA LEU A 119 -2.56 -33.33 -3.14
C LEU A 119 -3.77 -33.98 -2.47
N ILE A 120 -4.97 -33.48 -2.78
CA ILE A 120 -6.23 -34.01 -2.24
C ILE A 120 -6.58 -35.34 -2.92
N GLY A 121 -6.31 -35.45 -4.21
CA GLY A 121 -6.63 -36.64 -5.02
C GLY A 121 -8.11 -36.71 -5.41
N SER A 122 -8.40 -37.33 -6.55
CA SER A 122 -9.74 -37.39 -7.15
C SER A 122 -10.73 -38.31 -6.41
N ALA A 123 -10.24 -39.21 -5.55
CA ALA A 123 -11.06 -40.09 -4.74
C ALA A 123 -11.59 -39.41 -3.45
N THR A 124 -10.91 -38.37 -2.98
CA THR A 124 -11.24 -37.68 -1.73
C THR A 124 -12.42 -36.73 -1.94
N VAL A 125 -13.40 -36.79 -1.04
CA VAL A 125 -14.50 -35.82 -0.99
C VAL A 125 -14.23 -34.83 0.14
N ILE A 126 -14.15 -33.55 -0.21
CA ILE A 126 -14.09 -32.47 0.77
C ILE A 126 -15.51 -32.12 1.19
N ASN A 127 -15.75 -32.16 2.50
CA ASN A 127 -17.04 -31.83 3.08
C ASN A 127 -17.27 -30.33 3.01
N ASP A 128 -16.61 -29.51 3.83
CA ASP A 128 -16.72 -28.05 3.76
C ASP A 128 -15.39 -27.38 3.40
N ILE A 129 -15.46 -26.13 2.92
CA ILE A 129 -14.33 -25.21 2.94
C ILE A 129 -14.47 -24.28 4.14
N VAL A 130 -13.51 -24.33 5.05
CA VAL A 130 -13.47 -23.48 6.24
C VAL A 130 -12.47 -22.35 6.02
N VAL A 131 -12.93 -21.11 6.08
CA VAL A 131 -12.07 -19.94 5.85
C VAL A 131 -11.66 -19.27 7.17
N ASP A 132 -10.35 -19.21 7.42
CA ASP A 132 -9.74 -18.66 8.61
C ASP A 132 -9.04 -17.32 8.29
N ASP A 133 -9.62 -16.27 8.87
CA ASP A 133 -9.20 -14.88 8.76
C ASP A 133 -8.61 -14.30 10.06
N SER A 134 -8.36 -15.16 11.06
CA SER A 134 -8.01 -14.75 12.43
C SER A 134 -6.64 -14.09 12.58
N TYR A 135 -5.81 -14.09 11.53
CA TYR A 135 -4.51 -13.43 11.55
C TYR A 135 -4.63 -11.91 11.74
N PHE A 136 -5.76 -11.32 11.31
CA PHE A 136 -6.08 -9.91 11.51
C PHE A 136 -7.27 -9.79 12.48
N ASN A 137 -7.27 -8.76 13.32
CA ASN A 137 -8.42 -8.40 14.14
C ASN A 137 -9.53 -7.82 13.25
N ARG A 138 -10.81 -7.92 13.67
CA ARG A 138 -11.96 -7.44 12.90
C ARG A 138 -12.97 -6.68 13.77
N PRO A 139 -13.66 -5.67 13.22
CA PRO A 139 -13.46 -5.08 11.88
C PRO A 139 -12.20 -4.19 11.82
N LEU A 140 -11.58 -4.08 10.64
CA LEU A 140 -10.54 -3.09 10.38
C LEU A 140 -11.18 -1.86 9.73
N THR A 141 -11.23 -0.77 10.49
CA THR A 141 -11.76 0.51 9.98
C THR A 141 -10.59 1.42 9.61
N ILE A 142 -10.44 1.73 8.33
CA ILE A 142 -9.42 2.66 7.83
C ILE A 142 -9.98 4.10 7.86
N PRO A 143 -9.40 5.05 8.60
CA PRO A 143 -9.87 6.43 8.58
C PRO A 143 -9.80 7.04 7.18
N GLY A 144 -10.83 7.79 6.80
CA GLY A 144 -10.89 8.52 5.53
C GLY A 144 -11.53 7.77 4.36
N ILE A 145 -11.86 6.49 4.53
CA ILE A 145 -12.73 5.78 3.58
C ILE A 145 -14.19 6.20 3.75
N SER A 146 -15.00 5.94 2.73
CA SER A 146 -16.45 6.12 2.78
C SER A 146 -17.19 4.78 2.63
N SER A 147 -18.52 4.79 2.63
CA SER A 147 -19.35 3.60 2.33
C SER A 147 -19.47 3.32 0.82
N SER A 148 -18.61 3.90 -0.02
CA SER A 148 -18.68 3.75 -1.47
C SER A 148 -18.29 2.35 -1.94
N THR A 149 -18.65 2.01 -3.18
CA THR A 149 -18.19 0.78 -3.85
C THR A 149 -16.86 0.95 -4.58
N GLN A 150 -16.15 2.05 -4.34
CA GLN A 150 -14.92 2.35 -5.05
C GLN A 150 -13.77 1.48 -4.52
N PRO A 151 -12.87 0.95 -5.39
CA PRO A 151 -11.78 0.07 -4.96
C PRO A 151 -10.83 0.67 -3.92
N TYR A 152 -10.73 2.00 -3.84
CA TYR A 152 -9.89 2.68 -2.86
C TYR A 152 -10.45 2.63 -1.43
N ASP A 153 -11.73 2.28 -1.27
CA ASP A 153 -12.44 2.04 -0.01
C ASP A 153 -12.53 0.54 0.33
N ALA A 154 -11.89 -0.34 -0.46
CA ALA A 154 -11.94 -1.78 -0.25
C ALA A 154 -11.36 -2.16 1.13
N PRO A 155 -12.11 -2.92 1.95
CA PRO A 155 -11.64 -3.27 3.30
C PRO A 155 -10.42 -4.19 3.30
N ASN A 156 -9.55 -4.03 4.28
CA ASN A 156 -8.34 -4.83 4.51
C ASN A 156 -8.64 -6.10 5.29
N GLY A 157 -7.99 -7.22 5.00
CA GLY A 157 -8.25 -8.47 5.73
C GLY A 157 -7.17 -9.53 5.54
N ALA A 158 -7.14 -10.50 6.46
CA ALA A 158 -6.19 -11.60 6.44
C ALA A 158 -6.40 -12.55 5.24
N LEU A 159 -7.65 -12.76 4.84
CA LEU A 159 -8.00 -13.57 3.67
C LEU A 159 -8.93 -12.75 2.77
N CYS A 160 -8.31 -12.10 1.79
CA CYS A 160 -8.96 -11.30 0.75
C CYS A 160 -8.40 -11.72 -0.60
N VAL A 161 -9.21 -11.62 -1.65
CA VAL A 161 -8.81 -11.97 -3.02
C VAL A 161 -9.13 -10.83 -3.96
N ASN A 162 -8.35 -10.68 -5.03
CA ASN A 162 -8.56 -9.64 -6.06
C ASN A 162 -8.74 -8.23 -5.48
N PHE A 163 -7.84 -7.86 -4.55
CA PHE A 163 -7.84 -6.58 -3.84
C PHE A 163 -9.16 -6.31 -3.07
N ASN A 164 -9.86 -7.38 -2.70
CA ASN A 164 -11.16 -7.35 -2.07
C ASN A 164 -12.26 -6.68 -2.92
N THR A 165 -12.18 -6.84 -4.24
CA THR A 165 -13.12 -6.29 -5.21
C THR A 165 -13.52 -7.30 -6.28
N VAL A 166 -14.65 -7.05 -6.95
CA VAL A 166 -15.09 -7.79 -8.13
C VAL A 166 -15.36 -6.80 -9.26
N PHE A 167 -14.73 -7.00 -10.42
CA PHE A 167 -14.99 -6.19 -11.61
C PHE A 167 -16.00 -6.88 -12.51
N PHE A 168 -17.11 -6.21 -12.81
CA PHE A 168 -18.19 -6.77 -13.61
C PHE A 168 -18.62 -5.79 -14.70
N LYS A 169 -19.29 -6.34 -15.71
CA LYS A 169 -19.97 -5.59 -16.77
C LYS A 169 -21.42 -6.05 -16.89
N ARG A 170 -22.30 -5.16 -17.34
CA ARG A 170 -23.66 -5.52 -17.73
C ARG A 170 -23.65 -6.22 -19.08
N THR A 171 -24.48 -7.24 -19.23
CA THR A 171 -24.76 -7.92 -20.49
C THR A 171 -26.26 -7.86 -20.77
N GLN A 172 -26.69 -8.27 -21.97
CA GLN A 172 -28.12 -8.35 -22.29
C GLN A 172 -28.89 -9.29 -21.35
N SER A 173 -28.23 -10.35 -20.87
CA SER A 173 -28.79 -11.39 -20.00
C SER A 173 -28.51 -11.20 -18.50
N GLY A 174 -27.89 -10.08 -18.09
CA GLY A 174 -27.59 -9.81 -16.68
C GLY A 174 -26.19 -9.22 -16.48
N TYR A 175 -25.33 -9.97 -15.79
CA TYR A 175 -23.98 -9.55 -15.45
C TYR A 175 -22.95 -10.60 -15.83
N ALA A 176 -21.76 -10.16 -16.23
CA ALA A 176 -20.61 -11.01 -16.46
C ALA A 176 -19.37 -10.40 -15.82
N SER A 177 -18.35 -11.22 -15.60
CA SER A 177 -17.04 -10.71 -15.19
C SER A 177 -16.48 -9.78 -16.27
N ALA A 178 -15.81 -8.72 -15.82
CA ALA A 178 -15.02 -7.85 -16.69
C ALA A 178 -13.53 -8.24 -16.72
N GLU A 179 -13.16 -9.33 -16.05
CA GLU A 179 -11.80 -9.87 -15.94
C GLU A 179 -11.81 -11.32 -16.44
N ALA A 180 -11.08 -11.61 -17.53
CA ALA A 180 -11.09 -12.93 -18.16
C ALA A 180 -10.63 -14.05 -17.22
N GLN A 181 -9.70 -13.74 -16.31
CA GLN A 181 -9.16 -14.66 -15.31
C GLN A 181 -10.08 -14.90 -14.10
N THR A 182 -11.11 -14.06 -13.90
CA THR A 182 -11.93 -14.09 -12.68
C THR A 182 -13.36 -14.47 -13.07
N PRO A 183 -13.89 -15.61 -12.59
CA PRO A 183 -15.30 -15.93 -12.80
C PRO A 183 -16.20 -14.95 -12.04
N LEU A 184 -17.37 -14.63 -12.60
CA LEU A 184 -18.41 -13.98 -11.82
C LEU A 184 -19.17 -15.05 -11.02
N LEU A 185 -18.93 -15.10 -9.71
CA LEU A 185 -19.56 -16.07 -8.82
C LEU A 185 -20.99 -15.63 -8.45
N PRO A 186 -21.93 -16.57 -8.23
CA PRO A 186 -23.30 -16.25 -7.78
C PRO A 186 -23.34 -15.36 -6.54
N TYR A 187 -22.39 -15.56 -5.62
CA TYR A 187 -22.24 -14.75 -4.41
C TYR A 187 -22.07 -13.26 -4.72
N ALA A 188 -21.18 -12.92 -5.66
CA ALA A 188 -20.98 -11.52 -6.09
C ALA A 188 -22.12 -11.02 -6.99
N GLU A 189 -22.67 -11.88 -7.85
CA GLU A 189 -23.79 -11.52 -8.72
C GLU A 189 -25.02 -11.11 -7.90
N ASN A 190 -25.35 -11.83 -6.83
CA ASN A 190 -26.45 -11.49 -5.93
C ASN A 190 -26.24 -10.11 -5.30
N LYS A 191 -25.01 -9.81 -4.85
CA LYS A 191 -24.68 -8.47 -4.35
C LYS A 191 -24.83 -7.39 -5.41
N ILE A 192 -24.38 -7.64 -6.65
CA ILE A 192 -24.54 -6.70 -7.76
C ILE A 192 -26.03 -6.44 -8.04
N LYS A 193 -26.88 -7.49 -8.03
CA LYS A 193 -28.33 -7.35 -8.20
C LYS A 193 -28.97 -6.49 -7.11
N LEU A 194 -28.55 -6.63 -5.86
CA LEU A 194 -29.03 -5.83 -4.73
C LEU A 194 -28.58 -4.37 -4.84
N LEU A 195 -27.30 -4.13 -5.12
CA LEU A 195 -26.73 -2.78 -5.19
C LEU A 195 -27.15 -2.01 -6.45
N LYS A 196 -27.56 -2.71 -7.51
CA LYS A 196 -27.89 -2.16 -8.84
C LYS A 196 -26.89 -1.10 -9.35
N PRO A 197 -25.57 -1.33 -9.26
CA PRO A 197 -24.58 -0.36 -9.72
C PRO A 197 -24.71 -0.11 -11.23
N LYS A 198 -24.35 1.09 -11.69
CA LYS A 198 -24.38 1.43 -13.13
C LYS A 198 -23.39 0.58 -13.96
N GLY A 199 -22.37 0.02 -13.31
CA GLY A 199 -21.32 -0.82 -13.89
C GLY A 199 -20.05 -0.70 -13.03
N GLY A 200 -18.98 -1.41 -13.40
CA GLY A 200 -17.68 -1.18 -12.78
C GLY A 200 -17.33 -2.20 -11.70
N ARG A 201 -16.69 -1.73 -10.63
CA ARG A 201 -16.24 -2.58 -9.52
C ARG A 201 -17.19 -2.46 -8.33
N ILE A 202 -17.33 -3.56 -7.60
CA ILE A 202 -17.89 -3.58 -6.24
C ILE A 202 -16.81 -3.98 -5.24
N VAL A 203 -16.95 -3.51 -4.00
CA VAL A 203 -16.12 -3.93 -2.86
C VAL A 203 -16.84 -5.01 -2.05
N LEU A 204 -16.07 -5.92 -1.46
CA LEU A 204 -16.58 -6.94 -0.54
C LEU A 204 -16.37 -6.47 0.90
N SER A 205 -17.42 -6.48 1.71
CA SER A 205 -17.40 -5.90 3.06
C SER A 205 -16.86 -6.86 4.12
N HIS A 206 -16.69 -6.36 5.34
CA HIS A 206 -16.46 -7.19 6.54
C HIS A 206 -17.75 -7.69 7.19
N VAL A 207 -18.90 -7.12 6.83
CA VAL A 207 -20.19 -7.50 7.40
C VAL A 207 -20.43 -8.97 7.10
N GLU A 208 -20.75 -9.73 8.14
CA GLU A 208 -20.98 -11.18 8.04
C GLU A 208 -19.82 -11.95 7.37
N LYS A 209 -18.59 -11.42 7.46
CA LYS A 209 -17.38 -11.98 6.85
C LYS A 209 -17.46 -12.15 5.31
N GLU A 210 -18.25 -11.31 4.64
CA GLU A 210 -18.48 -11.36 3.19
C GLU A 210 -17.19 -11.54 2.38
N ASN A 211 -16.16 -10.70 2.61
CA ASN A 211 -14.89 -10.79 1.90
C ASN A 211 -14.18 -12.14 2.01
N THR A 212 -14.30 -12.77 3.18
CA THR A 212 -13.59 -14.00 3.53
C THR A 212 -14.34 -15.20 2.97
N ILE A 213 -15.67 -15.15 3.04
CA ILE A 213 -16.54 -16.13 2.39
C ILE A 213 -16.33 -16.07 0.87
N TYR A 214 -16.29 -14.87 0.27
CA TYR A 214 -16.03 -14.74 -1.16
C TYR A 214 -14.67 -15.33 -1.57
N ALA A 215 -13.62 -15.12 -0.77
CA ALA A 215 -12.33 -15.76 -1.00
C ALA A 215 -12.46 -17.30 -1.04
N GLY A 216 -13.15 -17.90 -0.07
CA GLY A 216 -13.42 -19.34 -0.07
C GLY A 216 -14.29 -19.81 -1.24
N GLN A 217 -15.25 -18.99 -1.70
CA GLN A 217 -16.06 -19.30 -2.89
C GLN A 217 -15.22 -19.30 -4.16
N LEU A 218 -14.23 -18.41 -4.28
CA LEU A 218 -13.32 -18.39 -5.41
C LEU A 218 -12.38 -19.61 -5.39
N PHE A 219 -11.88 -20.02 -4.22
CA PHE A 219 -11.17 -21.29 -4.07
C PHE A 219 -12.05 -22.47 -4.46
N ARG A 220 -13.30 -22.53 -3.96
CA ARG A 220 -14.28 -23.57 -4.31
C ARG A 220 -14.40 -23.71 -5.81
N TYR A 221 -14.64 -22.60 -6.52
CA TYR A 221 -14.76 -22.59 -7.97
C TYR A 221 -13.55 -23.25 -8.65
N PHE A 222 -12.33 -22.80 -8.35
CA PHE A 222 -11.13 -23.33 -9.00
C PHE A 222 -10.81 -24.76 -8.56
N LEU A 223 -11.07 -25.15 -7.31
CA LEU A 223 -10.88 -26.53 -6.85
C LEU A 223 -11.82 -27.49 -7.58
N THR A 224 -13.10 -27.13 -7.73
CA THR A 224 -14.06 -27.91 -8.54
C THR A 224 -13.62 -27.96 -10.00
N HIS A 225 -13.14 -26.85 -10.56
CA HIS A 225 -12.62 -26.81 -11.93
C HIS A 225 -11.44 -27.77 -12.15
N HIS A 226 -10.59 -27.96 -11.13
CA HIS A 226 -9.48 -28.93 -11.15
C HIS A 226 -9.87 -30.33 -10.65
N GLY A 227 -11.17 -30.64 -10.54
CA GLY A 227 -11.67 -31.99 -10.27
C GLY A 227 -11.78 -32.39 -8.79
N VAL A 228 -11.62 -31.45 -7.85
CA VAL A 228 -11.85 -31.74 -6.42
C VAL A 228 -13.34 -31.89 -6.16
N ARG A 229 -13.73 -33.02 -5.55
CA ARG A 229 -15.12 -33.30 -5.16
C ARG A 229 -15.46 -32.53 -3.88
N LEU A 230 -16.42 -31.61 -3.96
CA LEU A 230 -16.84 -30.72 -2.88
C LEU A 230 -18.35 -30.85 -2.64
N ARG A 231 -18.77 -31.28 -1.44
CA ARG A 231 -20.21 -31.53 -1.13
C ARG A 231 -20.89 -30.37 -0.38
N GLY A 232 -20.23 -29.86 0.66
CA GLY A 232 -20.77 -28.89 1.60
C GLY A 232 -20.51 -27.44 1.18
N ALA A 233 -20.51 -26.53 2.16
CA ALA A 233 -20.51 -25.09 1.94
C ALA A 233 -19.13 -24.44 2.21
N VAL A 234 -19.04 -23.14 1.93
CA VAL A 234 -17.94 -22.29 2.42
C VAL A 234 -18.43 -21.62 3.70
N LYS A 235 -17.71 -21.81 4.81
CA LYS A 235 -18.08 -21.24 6.12
C LYS A 235 -16.88 -20.67 6.86
N PRO A 236 -17.06 -19.63 7.69
CA PRO A 236 -15.97 -19.14 8.53
C PRO A 236 -15.60 -20.14 9.61
N GLY A 237 -14.33 -20.16 10.00
CA GLY A 237 -13.86 -20.95 11.14
C GLY A 237 -12.40 -20.66 11.46
N ARG A 238 -11.79 -21.49 12.31
CA ARG A 238 -10.38 -21.37 12.67
C ARG A 238 -9.65 -22.68 12.39
N VAL A 239 -8.38 -22.55 12.02
CA VAL A 239 -7.43 -23.65 12.03
C VAL A 239 -7.02 -23.94 13.47
N ASP A 240 -7.12 -25.20 13.87
CA ASP A 240 -6.50 -25.78 15.04
C ASP A 240 -5.20 -26.47 14.62
N LYS A 241 -4.05 -25.84 14.86
CA LYS A 241 -2.76 -26.38 14.44
C LYS A 241 -2.35 -27.67 15.18
N SER A 242 -3.04 -28.02 16.27
CA SER A 242 -2.79 -29.26 17.01
C SER A 242 -3.54 -30.47 16.43
N ALA A 243 -4.65 -30.23 15.73
CA ALA A 243 -5.52 -31.28 15.19
C ALA A 243 -5.61 -31.29 13.66
N ASP A 244 -5.53 -30.12 13.01
CA ASP A 244 -5.65 -30.00 11.57
C ASP A 244 -4.33 -30.32 10.88
N LYS A 245 -4.37 -31.18 9.87
CA LYS A 245 -3.19 -31.56 9.08
C LYS A 245 -2.87 -30.50 8.03
N LEU A 246 -1.70 -29.85 8.13
CA LEU A 246 -1.21 -28.99 7.05
C LEU A 246 -0.93 -29.84 5.80
N ILE A 247 -1.61 -29.55 4.70
CA ILE A 247 -1.39 -30.25 3.42
C ILE A 247 -0.57 -29.40 2.44
N TYR A 248 -0.64 -28.07 2.54
CA TYR A 248 0.12 -27.19 1.67
C TYR A 248 0.30 -25.81 2.29
N ARG A 249 1.50 -25.23 2.12
CA ARG A 249 1.79 -23.83 2.43
C ARG A 249 2.20 -23.14 1.14
N TYR A 250 1.30 -22.31 0.62
CA TYR A 250 1.65 -21.42 -0.49
C TYR A 250 2.55 -20.31 0.02
N VAL A 251 3.65 -20.07 -0.69
CA VAL A 251 4.50 -18.90 -0.53
C VAL A 251 4.35 -18.08 -1.82
N SER A 252 4.01 -16.79 -1.66
CA SER A 252 3.75 -15.90 -2.78
C SER A 252 4.90 -15.88 -3.76
N ARG A 253 4.60 -15.94 -5.06
CA ARG A 253 5.63 -15.76 -6.09
C ARG A 253 6.13 -14.32 -6.18
N PHE A 254 5.40 -13.38 -5.57
CA PHE A 254 5.71 -11.96 -5.61
C PHE A 254 6.55 -11.54 -4.40
N SER A 255 7.72 -10.96 -4.67
CA SER A 255 8.56 -10.33 -3.65
C SER A 255 7.94 -9.07 -3.08
N LEU A 256 8.35 -8.69 -1.87
CA LEU A 256 7.95 -7.41 -1.30
C LEU A 256 8.28 -6.22 -2.23
N PRO A 257 9.47 -6.12 -2.87
CA PRO A 257 9.72 -5.12 -3.90
C PRO A 257 8.74 -5.16 -5.08
N GLN A 258 8.35 -6.34 -5.57
CA GLN A 258 7.35 -6.46 -6.65
C GLN A 258 5.95 -6.01 -6.21
N ILE A 259 5.56 -6.31 -4.97
CA ILE A 259 4.31 -5.83 -4.35
C ILE A 259 4.35 -4.30 -4.25
N ILE A 260 5.46 -3.74 -3.75
CA ILE A 260 5.65 -2.29 -3.60
C ILE A 260 5.63 -1.60 -4.97
N ALA A 261 6.28 -2.15 -5.99
CA ALA A 261 6.27 -1.58 -7.34
C ALA A 261 4.83 -1.45 -7.88
N LYS A 262 4.04 -2.53 -7.80
CA LYS A 262 2.61 -2.52 -8.20
C LYS A 262 1.78 -1.55 -7.36
N LEU A 263 2.04 -1.47 -6.05
CA LEU A 263 1.39 -0.53 -5.14
C LEU A 263 1.67 0.92 -5.53
N LEU A 264 2.92 1.27 -5.84
CA LEU A 264 3.33 2.64 -6.15
C LEU A 264 2.84 3.06 -7.54
N GLU A 265 2.91 2.14 -8.51
CA GLU A 265 2.42 2.32 -9.88
C GLU A 265 0.92 2.61 -9.92
N HIS A 266 0.12 1.74 -9.30
CA HIS A 266 -1.35 1.86 -9.30
C HIS A 266 -1.91 2.65 -8.11
N SER A 267 -1.04 3.16 -7.22
CA SER A 267 -1.43 3.89 -6.02
C SER A 267 -2.46 3.15 -5.14
N ASN A 268 -2.28 1.83 -4.97
CA ASN A 268 -3.29 0.95 -4.40
C ASN A 268 -3.41 1.08 -2.87
N ASN A 269 -4.56 1.57 -2.37
CA ASN A 269 -4.80 1.79 -0.93
C ASN A 269 -4.86 0.48 -0.14
N PHE A 270 -5.60 -0.51 -0.65
CA PHE A 270 -5.74 -1.82 -0.02
C PHE A 270 -4.38 -2.45 0.25
N THR A 271 -3.52 -2.56 -0.77
CA THR A 271 -2.17 -3.13 -0.67
C THR A 271 -1.33 -2.35 0.33
N THR A 272 -1.43 -1.02 0.34
CA THR A 272 -0.66 -0.19 1.28
C THR A 272 -1.04 -0.48 2.74
N ASN A 273 -2.33 -0.61 3.03
CA ASN A 273 -2.78 -0.89 4.38
C ASN A 273 -2.57 -2.37 4.77
N GLN A 274 -2.53 -3.31 3.82
CA GLN A 274 -2.06 -4.69 4.09
C GLN A 274 -0.60 -4.68 4.56
N LEU A 275 0.27 -3.94 3.86
CA LEU A 275 1.68 -3.79 4.26
C LEU A 275 1.80 -3.14 5.64
N LEU A 276 1.06 -2.06 5.89
CA LEU A 276 1.03 -1.37 7.19
C LEU A 276 0.71 -2.33 8.34
N ILE A 277 -0.38 -3.10 8.21
CA ILE A 277 -0.80 -4.06 9.23
C ILE A 277 0.25 -5.17 9.38
N SER A 278 0.87 -5.60 8.28
CA SER A 278 1.94 -6.61 8.30
C SER A 278 3.18 -6.11 9.07
N CYS A 279 3.55 -4.83 8.93
CA CYS A 279 4.59 -4.21 9.77
C CYS A 279 4.21 -4.26 11.25
N GLY A 280 2.95 -3.93 11.56
CA GLY A 280 2.43 -4.00 12.93
C GLY A 280 2.50 -5.41 13.52
N ILE A 281 2.14 -6.43 12.74
CA ILE A 281 2.25 -7.83 13.17
C ILE A 281 3.71 -8.24 13.36
N LYS A 282 4.60 -7.84 12.45
CA LYS A 282 6.02 -8.17 12.55
C LYS A 282 6.68 -7.57 13.79
N LYS A 283 6.27 -6.37 14.20
CA LYS A 283 6.81 -5.69 15.39
C LYS A 283 6.12 -6.07 16.69
N PHE A 284 4.79 -6.23 16.69
CA PHE A 284 3.98 -6.37 17.91
C PHE A 284 3.16 -7.67 18.00
N GLY A 285 3.37 -8.60 17.05
CA GLY A 285 2.67 -9.89 17.02
C GLY A 285 1.23 -9.83 16.53
N GLN A 286 0.65 -11.02 16.34
CA GLN A 286 -0.74 -11.22 15.91
C GLN A 286 -1.73 -11.06 17.09
N PRO A 287 -3.04 -10.82 16.84
CA PRO A 287 -3.62 -10.47 15.55
C PRO A 287 -3.20 -9.05 15.12
N GLY A 288 -3.13 -8.84 13.80
CA GLY A 288 -2.83 -7.53 13.21
C GLY A 288 -3.99 -6.56 13.32
N ASN A 289 -3.70 -5.29 13.57
CA ASN A 289 -4.68 -4.22 13.58
C ASN A 289 -4.04 -2.90 13.11
N LEU A 290 -4.86 -1.89 12.88
CA LEU A 290 -4.40 -0.59 12.38
C LEU A 290 -3.49 0.14 13.40
N GLU A 291 -3.82 0.07 14.69
CA GLU A 291 -3.05 0.70 15.77
C GLU A 291 -1.60 0.21 15.79
N LYS A 292 -1.39 -1.12 15.79
CA LYS A 292 -0.07 -1.74 15.70
C LYS A 292 0.68 -1.33 14.44
N GLY A 293 -0.02 -1.24 13.30
CA GLY A 293 0.58 -0.80 12.05
C GLY A 293 1.06 0.66 12.11
N VAL A 294 0.20 1.57 12.58
CA VAL A 294 0.52 2.99 12.78
C VAL A 294 1.67 3.15 13.77
N ALA A 295 1.62 2.48 14.92
CA ALA A 295 2.68 2.50 15.91
C ALA A 295 4.02 1.99 15.34
N ALA A 296 4.00 0.95 14.50
CA ALA A 296 5.22 0.43 13.90
C ALA A 296 5.89 1.47 12.97
N LEU A 297 5.10 2.18 12.16
CA LEU A 297 5.62 3.24 11.32
C LEU A 297 6.06 4.47 12.12
N VAL A 298 5.31 4.90 13.14
CA VAL A 298 5.73 6.01 14.01
C VAL A 298 7.05 5.71 14.72
N ASN A 299 7.22 4.49 15.25
CA ASN A 299 8.49 4.08 15.84
C ASN A 299 9.61 4.08 14.79
N PHE A 300 9.36 3.56 13.58
CA PHE A 300 10.33 3.62 12.48
C PHE A 300 10.72 5.06 12.10
N ALA A 301 9.76 5.99 12.07
CA ALA A 301 10.04 7.40 11.82
C ALA A 301 10.96 8.00 12.88
N ALA A 302 10.70 7.74 14.16
CA ALA A 302 11.50 8.25 15.26
C ALA A 302 12.89 7.62 15.28
N ASP A 303 12.96 6.29 15.23
CA ASP A 303 14.18 5.50 15.45
C ASP A 303 15.13 5.55 14.24
N ASN A 304 14.59 5.61 13.02
CA ASN A 304 15.39 5.48 11.79
C ASN A 304 15.45 6.74 10.93
N LEU A 305 14.52 7.67 11.09
CA LEU A 305 14.46 8.91 10.30
C LEU A 305 14.59 10.18 11.16
N GLN A 306 14.67 10.03 12.49
CA GLN A 306 14.71 11.14 13.46
C GLN A 306 13.50 12.08 13.34
N ILE A 307 12.33 11.53 13.01
CA ILE A 307 11.06 12.25 12.90
C ILE A 307 10.17 11.85 14.08
N LYS A 308 10.08 12.73 15.08
CA LYS A 308 9.35 12.44 16.34
C LYS A 308 7.89 12.86 16.33
N ASP A 309 7.47 13.67 15.36
CA ASP A 309 6.21 14.40 15.38
C ASP A 309 5.39 14.23 14.09
N MET A 310 5.59 13.14 13.36
CA MET A 310 4.77 12.75 12.21
C MET A 310 3.42 12.22 12.70
N THR A 311 2.31 12.74 12.14
CA THR A 311 0.96 12.23 12.46
C THR A 311 0.43 11.43 11.29
N ILE A 312 0.31 10.12 11.47
CA ILE A 312 -0.35 9.22 10.53
C ILE A 312 -1.42 8.43 11.25
N VAL A 313 -2.53 8.18 10.57
CA VAL A 313 -3.63 7.36 11.10
C VAL A 313 -3.91 6.14 10.22
N GLU A 314 -3.29 6.06 9.05
CA GLU A 314 -3.27 4.94 8.11
C GLU A 314 -2.14 5.13 7.08
N GLY A 315 -1.88 4.13 6.25
CA GLY A 315 -0.65 4.08 5.43
C GLY A 315 -0.81 4.57 3.99
N SER A 316 -2.03 4.60 3.47
CA SER A 316 -2.32 4.92 2.07
C SER A 316 -2.33 6.42 1.78
N GLY A 317 -2.59 7.25 2.79
CA GLY A 317 -2.75 8.68 2.65
C GLY A 317 -4.17 9.12 2.26
N ILE A 318 -5.16 8.23 2.27
CA ILE A 318 -6.57 8.61 2.01
C ILE A 318 -7.13 9.48 3.13
N SER A 319 -6.66 9.30 4.37
CA SER A 319 -7.14 10.07 5.50
C SER A 319 -6.65 11.52 5.45
N ARG A 320 -7.60 12.46 5.53
CA ARG A 320 -7.31 13.87 5.78
C ARG A 320 -6.81 14.15 7.19
N LYS A 321 -6.71 13.16 8.08
CA LYS A 321 -6.09 13.32 9.41
C LYS A 321 -4.57 13.13 9.39
N ASN A 322 -4.00 12.56 8.32
CA ASN A 322 -2.55 12.48 8.17
C ASN A 322 -1.94 13.89 8.03
N ARG A 323 -0.80 14.12 8.68
CA ARG A 323 -0.04 15.37 8.67
C ARG A 323 1.45 15.05 8.57
N VAL A 324 2.04 15.46 7.45
CA VAL A 324 3.46 15.28 7.13
C VAL A 324 4.00 16.59 6.56
N SER A 325 5.22 16.99 6.92
CA SER A 325 5.88 18.15 6.32
C SER A 325 6.74 17.74 5.11
N ALA A 326 7.11 18.71 4.26
CA ALA A 326 7.99 18.44 3.14
C ALA A 326 9.39 17.99 3.60
N ASP A 327 9.89 18.55 4.71
CA ASP A 327 11.14 18.13 5.36
C ASP A 327 11.09 16.65 5.77
N GLN A 328 10.04 16.24 6.47
CA GLN A 328 9.85 14.85 6.91
C GLN A 328 9.82 13.89 5.71
N MET A 329 9.08 14.24 4.65
CA MET A 329 9.03 13.42 3.43
C MET A 329 10.36 13.40 2.67
N LEU A 330 11.15 14.47 2.71
CA LEU A 330 12.48 14.49 2.11
C LEU A 330 13.44 13.52 2.81
N ARG A 331 13.36 13.40 4.15
CA ARG A 331 14.12 12.39 4.91
C ARG A 331 13.68 10.96 4.55
N VAL A 332 12.38 10.75 4.34
CA VAL A 332 11.86 9.48 3.81
C VAL A 332 12.47 9.18 2.43
N LEU A 333 12.51 10.15 1.52
CA LEU A 333 13.14 9.99 0.20
C LEU A 333 14.65 9.71 0.32
N ALA A 334 15.37 10.41 1.18
CA ALA A 334 16.80 10.15 1.39
C ALA A 334 17.06 8.68 1.75
N ARG A 335 16.22 8.08 2.60
CA ARG A 335 16.34 6.66 2.96
C ARG A 335 15.78 5.70 1.89
N PHE A 336 14.80 6.12 1.11
CA PHE A 336 14.16 5.30 0.07
C PHE A 336 14.92 5.29 -1.28
N GLU A 337 15.93 6.14 -1.45
CA GLU A 337 16.65 6.30 -2.73
C GLU A 337 17.20 5.02 -3.36
N PRO A 338 17.74 4.03 -2.61
CA PRO A 338 18.15 2.73 -3.17
C PRO A 338 17.00 1.97 -3.84
N HIS A 339 15.76 2.31 -3.49
CA HIS A 339 14.54 1.68 -3.98
C HIS A 339 13.76 2.58 -4.97
N ARG A 340 14.34 3.69 -5.44
CA ARG A 340 13.66 4.64 -6.35
C ARG A 340 13.12 3.97 -7.63
N ALA A 341 13.77 2.91 -8.11
CA ALA A 341 13.34 2.15 -9.28
C ALA A 341 12.00 1.41 -9.10
N LEU A 342 11.50 1.28 -7.86
CA LEU A 342 10.15 0.77 -7.59
C LEU A 342 9.06 1.82 -7.86
N MET A 343 9.42 3.09 -8.04
CA MET A 343 8.49 4.17 -8.34
C MET A 343 8.24 4.28 -9.84
N ARG A 344 7.13 4.93 -10.22
CA ARG A 344 6.87 5.26 -11.62
C ARG A 344 7.99 6.13 -12.17
N GLN A 345 8.52 5.76 -13.34
CA GLN A 345 9.51 6.54 -14.05
C GLN A 345 8.90 7.25 -15.27
N GLN A 346 9.29 8.50 -15.51
CA GLN A 346 9.01 9.23 -16.74
C GLN A 346 10.23 10.09 -17.10
N GLY A 347 10.92 9.73 -18.18
CA GLY A 347 12.21 10.35 -18.51
C GLY A 347 13.20 10.20 -17.35
N ARG A 348 13.72 11.34 -16.86
CA ARG A 348 14.66 11.40 -15.72
C ARG A 348 13.99 11.35 -14.34
N GLU A 349 12.66 11.33 -14.28
CA GLU A 349 11.92 11.48 -13.03
C GLU A 349 11.40 10.14 -12.49
N TYR A 350 11.65 9.87 -11.22
CA TYR A 350 11.04 8.77 -10.45
C TYR A 350 10.10 9.37 -9.42
N TYR A 351 8.79 9.11 -9.49
CA TYR A 351 7.84 9.88 -8.70
C TYR A 351 6.64 9.09 -8.18
N LYS A 352 6.05 9.62 -7.11
CA LYS A 352 4.71 9.27 -6.66
C LYS A 352 3.85 10.52 -6.65
N THR A 353 2.62 10.40 -7.14
CA THR A 353 1.58 11.43 -7.02
C THR A 353 0.63 11.14 -5.86
N GLY A 354 -0.03 12.17 -5.36
CA GLY A 354 -1.18 12.06 -4.48
C GLY A 354 -2.25 13.05 -4.88
N THR A 355 -3.50 12.59 -4.91
CA THR A 355 -4.65 13.44 -5.23
C THR A 355 -5.78 13.12 -4.27
N LEU A 356 -6.33 14.16 -3.65
CA LEU A 356 -7.63 14.15 -2.98
C LEU A 356 -8.37 15.43 -3.41
N TYR A 357 -9.66 15.56 -3.09
CA TYR A 357 -10.38 16.80 -3.37
C TYR A 357 -9.66 18.01 -2.74
N GLY A 358 -9.23 18.97 -3.57
CA GLY A 358 -8.48 20.14 -3.15
C GLY A 358 -7.02 19.91 -2.72
N ILE A 359 -6.46 18.72 -2.97
CA ILE A 359 -5.07 18.38 -2.63
C ILE A 359 -4.39 17.72 -3.83
N ASN A 360 -3.21 18.22 -4.20
CA ASN A 360 -2.35 17.62 -5.21
C ASN A 360 -0.90 17.58 -4.69
N THR A 361 -0.33 16.39 -4.60
CA THR A 361 1.03 16.20 -4.10
C THR A 361 1.86 15.38 -5.06
N ARG A 362 3.17 15.60 -5.05
CA ARG A 362 4.14 14.83 -5.82
C ARG A 362 5.48 14.83 -5.10
N ALA A 363 6.11 13.67 -5.01
CA ALA A 363 7.40 13.52 -4.35
C ALA A 363 8.23 12.47 -5.08
N GLY A 364 9.54 12.64 -5.10
CA GLY A 364 10.43 11.71 -5.78
C GLY A 364 11.80 12.28 -6.09
N TYR A 365 12.35 11.80 -7.19
CA TYR A 365 13.71 12.04 -7.63
C TYR A 365 13.74 12.54 -9.07
N ILE A 366 14.70 13.40 -9.38
CA ILE A 366 15.05 13.81 -10.74
C ILE A 366 16.53 13.45 -10.92
N ALA A 367 16.83 12.49 -11.80
CA ALA A 367 18.19 12.06 -12.07
C ALA A 367 19.00 13.19 -12.72
N SER A 368 20.19 13.50 -12.18
CA SER A 368 21.05 14.55 -12.72
C SER A 368 21.97 14.02 -13.81
N SER A 369 22.30 14.87 -14.79
CA SER A 369 23.30 14.59 -15.83
C SER A 369 24.69 14.28 -15.28
N ASN A 370 25.05 14.86 -14.13
CA ASN A 370 26.35 14.68 -13.48
C ASN A 370 26.39 13.52 -12.46
N GLY A 371 25.36 12.68 -12.44
CA GLY A 371 25.21 11.58 -11.50
C GLY A 371 24.45 11.94 -10.22
N GLY A 372 23.92 10.92 -9.55
CA GLY A 372 23.01 11.09 -8.41
C GLY A 372 21.63 11.61 -8.82
N SER A 373 20.82 12.03 -7.85
CA SER A 373 19.47 12.55 -8.10
C SER A 373 19.14 13.71 -7.18
N TYR A 374 18.50 14.75 -7.73
CA TYR A 374 17.76 15.72 -6.93
C TYR A 374 16.61 15.01 -6.24
N ARG A 375 16.32 15.37 -4.99
CA ARG A 375 15.16 14.90 -4.23
C ARG A 375 14.17 16.06 -4.11
N TYR A 376 12.90 15.82 -4.36
CA TYR A 376 11.90 16.87 -4.28
C TYR A 376 10.61 16.41 -3.60
N VAL A 377 9.95 17.36 -2.95
CA VAL A 377 8.62 17.22 -2.37
C VAL A 377 7.80 18.46 -2.70
N VAL A 378 6.68 18.28 -3.39
CA VAL A 378 5.70 19.34 -3.69
C VAL A 378 4.36 18.94 -3.09
N MET A 379 3.83 19.77 -2.20
CA MET A 379 2.54 19.55 -1.55
C MET A 379 1.62 20.75 -1.78
N ILE A 380 0.66 20.62 -2.68
CA ILE A 380 -0.35 21.66 -2.93
C ILE A 380 -1.62 21.27 -2.17
N ASN A 381 -1.92 21.93 -1.06
CA ASN A 381 -3.16 21.75 -0.29
C ASN A 381 -4.15 22.90 -0.52
N THR A 382 -3.84 23.79 -1.47
CA THR A 382 -4.76 24.82 -1.97
C THR A 382 -5.72 24.23 -3.03
N PRO A 383 -7.05 24.31 -2.83
CA PRO A 383 -8.03 23.82 -3.81
C PRO A 383 -7.87 24.45 -5.20
N GLY A 384 -8.10 23.66 -6.25
CA GLY A 384 -7.98 24.10 -7.65
C GLY A 384 -6.55 24.22 -8.19
N LYS A 385 -5.52 24.23 -7.32
CA LYS A 385 -4.12 24.25 -7.75
C LYS A 385 -3.56 22.83 -8.00
N SER A 386 -2.48 22.76 -8.78
CA SER A 386 -1.83 21.51 -9.20
C SER A 386 -0.32 21.59 -9.04
N THR A 387 0.34 20.45 -8.83
CA THR A 387 1.82 20.34 -8.86
C THR A 387 2.42 20.53 -10.25
N LYS A 388 1.64 20.36 -11.32
CA LYS A 388 2.13 20.35 -12.71
C LYS A 388 2.97 21.59 -13.09
N PRO A 389 2.56 22.85 -12.79
CA PRO A 389 3.35 24.02 -13.15
C PRO A 389 4.70 24.07 -12.42
N VAL A 390 4.73 23.66 -11.15
CA VAL A 390 5.95 23.56 -10.34
C VAL A 390 6.89 22.53 -10.96
N MET A 391 6.38 21.33 -11.23
CA MET A 391 7.18 20.24 -11.79
C MET A 391 7.71 20.55 -13.19
N ARG A 392 6.93 21.22 -14.05
CA ARG A 392 7.40 21.64 -15.37
C ARG A 392 8.60 22.57 -15.27
N LYS A 393 8.59 23.50 -14.30
CA LYS A 393 9.74 24.37 -14.06
C LYS A 393 10.90 23.58 -13.49
N LEU A 394 10.70 22.79 -12.42
CA LEU A 394 11.77 21.97 -11.83
C LEU A 394 12.45 21.07 -12.86
N LEU A 395 11.71 20.35 -13.71
CA LEU A 395 12.30 19.47 -14.72
C LEU A 395 13.07 20.23 -15.83
N LYS A 396 12.76 21.51 -16.04
CA LYS A 396 13.46 22.38 -17.00
C LYS A 396 14.71 23.02 -16.37
N SER A 397 14.64 23.36 -15.09
CA SER A 397 15.67 24.10 -14.35
C SER A 397 16.69 23.20 -13.66
N LEU A 398 16.29 21.97 -13.31
CA LEU A 398 17.17 20.97 -12.69
C LEU A 398 17.81 20.12 -13.79
N ASP A 399 18.81 20.75 -14.39
CA ASP A 399 20.03 20.24 -15.00
C ASP A 399 20.60 21.33 -15.93
#